data_AF-A0A1H4XYF2-F1
#
_entry.id   AF-A0A1H4XYF2-F1
#
_cell.length_a   1.000
_cell.length_b   1.000
_cell.length_c   1.000
_cell.angle_alpha   90.00
_cell.angle_beta   90.00
_cell.angle_gamma   90.00
#
_symmetry.space_group_name_H-M   'P 1'
#
loop_
_entity.id
_entity.type
_entity.pdbx_description
1 polymer ?
#
loop_
_entity_poly.entity_id
_entity_poly.type
_entity_poly.pdbx_seq_one_letter_code
_entity_poly.pdbx_strand_id
1 'polypeptide(L)'
;MYEIKAMTIQDYEGVSKFWSEVKEFTISLEFDSKNRIDSYLRRNPGFSSIAYFNGEVVGTVLCGHDGRRGSLYHVVVSKDHRKMGLSKQMIERCINCLTEAGIDNGFLFVSTKDENALSFWNHNGWRPFTEVVYHYKNFD
;
A
#
# COMPACT_ATOMS: atom_id res chain seq x y z
N MET A 1 -12.81 -17.54 -4.17
CA MET A 1 -13.50 -16.24 -4.30
C MET A 1 -12.54 -15.15 -3.87
N TYR A 2 -12.66 -13.93 -4.44
CA TYR A 2 -11.90 -12.78 -3.96
C TYR A 2 -12.58 -12.14 -2.75
N GLU A 3 -11.77 -11.72 -1.79
CA GLU A 3 -12.21 -10.95 -0.62
C GLU A 3 -11.26 -9.78 -0.42
N ILE A 4 -11.78 -8.58 -0.18
CA ILE A 4 -11.00 -7.40 0.20
C ILE A 4 -11.48 -6.94 1.56
N LYS A 5 -10.54 -6.79 2.50
CA LYS A 5 -10.84 -6.37 3.88
C LYS A 5 -9.76 -5.46 4.46
N ALA A 6 -10.03 -4.94 5.64
CA ALA A 6 -9.02 -4.25 6.44
C ALA A 6 -7.87 -5.21 6.77
N MET A 7 -6.63 -4.76 6.58
CA MET A 7 -5.45 -5.50 7.03
C MET A 7 -5.33 -5.40 8.55
N THR A 8 -5.07 -6.54 9.19
CA THR A 8 -4.82 -6.68 10.61
C THR A 8 -3.46 -7.31 10.85
N ILE A 9 -2.95 -7.24 12.08
CA ILE A 9 -1.66 -7.86 12.40
C ILE A 9 -1.70 -9.39 12.29
N GLN A 10 -2.88 -10.00 12.36
CA GLN A 10 -3.07 -11.44 12.13
C GLN A 10 -2.73 -11.84 10.69
N ASP A 11 -2.81 -10.91 9.74
CA ASP A 11 -2.52 -11.18 8.33
C ASP A 11 -1.01 -11.13 8.02
N TYR A 12 -0.17 -10.68 8.96
CA TYR A 12 1.25 -10.40 8.71
C TYR A 12 2.05 -11.58 8.16
N GLU A 13 1.81 -12.81 8.64
CA GLU A 13 2.55 -13.98 8.12
C GLU A 13 2.24 -14.25 6.64
N GLY A 14 0.99 -14.04 6.23
CA GLY A 14 0.59 -14.15 4.82
C GLY A 14 1.15 -12.99 3.99
N VAL A 15 1.14 -11.77 4.55
CA VAL A 15 1.67 -10.56 3.91
C VAL A 15 3.19 -10.65 3.73
N SER A 16 3.94 -11.08 4.75
CA SER A 16 5.41 -11.17 4.69
C SER A 16 5.85 -12.23 3.69
N LYS A 17 5.16 -13.39 3.66
CA LYS A 17 5.36 -14.41 2.62
C LYS A 17 5.09 -13.83 1.24
N PHE A 18 3.92 -13.21 1.03
CA PHE A 18 3.55 -12.60 -0.24
C PHE A 18 4.59 -11.56 -0.71
N TRP A 19 4.99 -10.64 0.17
CA TRP A 19 6.00 -9.62 -0.14
C TRP A 19 7.37 -10.21 -0.48
N SER A 20 7.76 -11.34 0.14
CA SER A 20 9.02 -12.02 -0.18
C SER A 20 9.03 -12.67 -1.58
N GLU A 21 7.85 -12.98 -2.12
CA GLU A 21 7.68 -13.65 -3.41
C GLU A 21 7.53 -12.67 -4.58
N VAL A 22 7.15 -11.41 -4.29
CA VAL A 22 7.01 -10.37 -5.30
C VAL A 22 8.40 -9.92 -5.77
N LYS A 23 8.67 -10.08 -7.06
CA LYS A 23 10.00 -9.83 -7.65
C LYS A 23 10.12 -8.49 -8.36
N GLU A 24 8.98 -7.87 -8.68
CA GLU A 24 8.94 -6.61 -9.43
C GLU A 24 9.42 -5.40 -8.63
N PHE A 25 9.45 -5.48 -7.30
CA PHE A 25 10.00 -4.45 -6.42
C PHE A 25 10.43 -5.05 -5.08
N THR A 26 11.46 -4.45 -4.50
CA THR A 26 12.00 -4.90 -3.21
C THR A 26 11.19 -4.28 -2.07
N ILE A 27 10.52 -5.12 -1.29
CA ILE A 27 9.97 -4.76 0.01
C ILE A 27 10.97 -5.22 1.07
N SER A 28 11.45 -4.29 1.90
CA SER A 28 12.41 -4.62 2.96
C SER A 28 11.66 -5.20 4.16
N LEU A 29 11.70 -6.52 4.33
CA LEU A 29 11.09 -7.18 5.50
C LEU A 29 11.78 -6.81 6.82
N GLU A 30 13.00 -6.29 6.77
CA GLU A 30 13.67 -5.71 7.94
C GLU A 30 13.00 -4.39 8.36
N PHE A 31 12.76 -3.50 7.40
CA PHE A 31 12.08 -2.23 7.64
C PHE A 31 10.59 -2.42 7.92
N ASP A 32 9.94 -3.32 7.20
CA ASP A 32 8.53 -3.68 7.34
C ASP A 32 8.35 -4.91 8.24
N SER A 33 9.12 -4.97 9.33
CA SER A 33 9.01 -6.04 10.33
C SER A 33 7.64 -6.06 11.03
N LYS A 34 7.28 -7.21 11.59
CA LYS A 34 5.99 -7.43 12.29
C LYS A 34 5.67 -6.34 13.30
N ASN A 35 6.65 -5.94 14.11
CA ASN A 35 6.47 -4.91 15.13
C ASN A 35 6.22 -3.52 14.52
N ARG A 36 6.88 -3.20 13.41
CA ARG A 36 6.72 -1.92 12.72
C ARG A 36 5.37 -1.85 12.01
N ILE A 37 4.96 -2.93 11.35
CA ILE A 37 3.63 -3.06 10.75
C ILE A 37 2.53 -3.03 11.81
N ASP A 38 2.68 -3.75 12.93
CA ASP A 38 1.72 -3.72 14.04
C ASP A 38 1.53 -2.29 14.58
N SER A 39 2.63 -1.59 14.84
CA SER A 39 2.60 -0.19 15.28
C SER A 39 1.89 0.71 14.26
N TYR A 40 2.20 0.54 12.97
CA TYR A 40 1.56 1.29 11.89
C TYR A 40 0.06 1.03 11.78
N LEU A 41 -0.37 -0.24 11.86
CA LEU A 41 -1.78 -0.62 11.81
C LEU A 41 -2.55 -0.14 13.05
N ARG A 42 -1.94 -0.19 14.24
CA ARG A 42 -2.56 0.36 15.47
C ARG A 42 -2.74 1.87 15.41
N ARG A 43 -1.83 2.59 14.75
CA ARG A 43 -1.95 4.04 14.53
C ARG A 43 -3.01 4.38 13.47
N ASN A 44 -3.24 3.50 12.50
CA ASN A 44 -4.16 3.70 11.38
C ASN A 44 -5.17 2.54 11.30
N PRO A 45 -6.03 2.36 12.31
CA PRO A 45 -6.89 1.18 12.42
C PRO A 45 -7.89 1.13 11.25
N GLY A 46 -7.82 0.06 10.46
CA GLY A 46 -8.76 -0.18 9.35
C GLY A 46 -8.44 0.53 8.03
N PHE A 47 -7.36 1.30 7.94
CA PHE A 47 -7.03 2.05 6.72
C PHE A 47 -6.38 1.16 5.66
N SER A 48 -5.39 0.36 6.04
CA SER A 48 -4.73 -0.59 5.16
C SER A 48 -5.69 -1.65 4.63
N SER A 49 -5.50 -2.06 3.38
CA SER A 49 -6.32 -3.05 2.68
C SER A 49 -5.51 -4.29 2.32
N ILE A 50 -6.17 -5.43 2.34
CA ILE A 50 -5.61 -6.72 1.92
C ILE A 50 -6.61 -7.45 1.03
N ALA A 51 -6.12 -8.09 -0.04
CA ALA A 51 -6.90 -8.91 -0.95
C ALA A 51 -6.53 -10.37 -0.80
N TYR A 52 -7.54 -11.21 -0.64
CA TYR A 52 -7.44 -12.67 -0.60
C TYR A 52 -8.02 -13.30 -1.86
N PHE A 53 -7.44 -14.42 -2.27
CA PHE A 53 -8.04 -15.36 -3.22
C PHE A 53 -7.89 -16.78 -2.66
N ASN A 54 -9.02 -17.45 -2.43
CA ASN A 54 -9.04 -18.83 -1.89
C ASN A 54 -8.23 -18.99 -0.60
N GLY A 55 -8.23 -17.97 0.28
CA GLY A 55 -7.52 -17.98 1.56
C GLY A 55 -6.06 -17.53 1.49
N GLU A 56 -5.52 -17.26 0.30
CA GLU A 56 -4.15 -16.77 0.12
C GLU A 56 -4.13 -15.25 -0.14
N VAL A 57 -3.11 -14.57 0.38
CA VAL A 57 -2.89 -13.15 0.13
C VAL A 57 -2.42 -12.97 -1.30
N VAL A 58 -3.19 -12.20 -2.08
CA VAL A 58 -2.88 -11.89 -3.49
C VAL A 58 -2.71 -10.40 -3.75
N GLY A 59 -2.92 -9.57 -2.74
CA GLY A 59 -2.65 -8.14 -2.85
C GLY A 59 -2.68 -7.41 -1.52
N THR A 60 -1.97 -6.30 -1.46
CA THR A 60 -1.85 -5.44 -0.27
C THR A 60 -1.88 -3.98 -0.66
N VAL A 61 -2.35 -3.15 0.26
CA VAL A 61 -2.11 -1.70 0.31
C VAL A 61 -1.91 -1.32 1.77
N LEU A 62 -0.73 -0.83 2.14
CA LEU A 62 -0.57 -0.14 3.41
C LEU A 62 -1.06 1.29 3.26
N CYS A 63 -1.98 1.69 4.12
CA CYS A 63 -2.55 3.03 4.10
C CYS A 63 -2.67 3.59 5.52
N GLY A 64 -2.42 4.89 5.64
CA GLY A 64 -2.51 5.62 6.89
C GLY A 64 -2.35 7.12 6.64
N HIS A 65 -2.37 7.91 7.71
CA HIS A 65 -2.19 9.35 7.65
C HIS A 65 -1.46 9.87 8.87
N ASP A 66 -0.90 11.07 8.78
CA ASP A 66 -0.26 11.76 9.91
C ASP A 66 -1.14 12.79 10.62
N GLY A 67 -2.44 12.78 10.31
CA GLY A 67 -3.41 13.80 10.71
C GLY A 67 -3.48 14.98 9.74
N ARG A 68 -2.58 15.06 8.74
CA ARG A 68 -2.57 16.12 7.72
C ARG A 68 -2.70 15.56 6.31
N ARG A 69 -2.00 14.46 6.01
CA ARG A 69 -1.98 13.84 4.68
C ARG A 69 -1.99 12.33 4.78
N GLY A 70 -2.62 11.69 3.81
CA GLY A 70 -2.61 10.25 3.63
C GLY A 70 -1.31 9.78 2.96
N SER A 71 -0.95 8.53 3.20
CA SER A 71 0.10 7.84 2.46
C SER A 71 -0.36 6.46 2.02
N LEU A 72 0.08 6.06 0.82
CA LEU A 72 -0.04 4.70 0.32
C LEU A 72 1.34 4.09 0.15
N TYR A 73 1.56 2.92 0.75
CA TYR A 73 2.74 2.10 0.58
C TYR A 73 2.35 0.70 0.13
N HIS A 74 3.30 -0.03 -0.47
CA HIS A 74 3.17 -1.44 -0.80
C HIS A 74 1.83 -1.77 -1.48
N VAL A 75 1.51 -1.00 -2.52
CA VAL A 75 0.34 -1.21 -3.39
C VAL A 75 0.71 -2.31 -4.39
N VAL A 76 0.36 -3.54 -4.04
CA VAL A 76 0.85 -4.74 -4.72
C VAL A 76 -0.31 -5.66 -5.03
N VAL A 77 -0.31 -6.23 -6.23
CA VAL A 77 -1.16 -7.35 -6.60
C VAL A 77 -0.31 -8.40 -7.30
N SER A 78 -0.50 -9.66 -6.88
CA SER A 78 0.13 -10.84 -7.47
C SER A 78 -0.06 -10.83 -8.98
N LYS A 79 0.99 -11.15 -9.73
CA LYS A 79 1.00 -11.07 -11.19
C LYS A 79 -0.14 -11.86 -11.83
N ASP A 80 -0.45 -13.03 -11.27
CA ASP A 80 -1.50 -13.94 -11.77
C ASP A 80 -2.93 -13.43 -11.48
N HIS A 81 -3.06 -12.43 -10.60
CA HIS A 81 -4.33 -11.82 -10.18
C HIS A 81 -4.47 -10.37 -10.65
N ARG A 82 -3.57 -9.89 -11.52
CA ARG A 82 -3.68 -8.54 -12.12
C ARG A 82 -4.81 -8.46 -13.13
N LYS A 83 -5.20 -7.23 -13.49
CA LYS A 83 -6.30 -6.91 -14.42
C LYS A 83 -7.69 -7.36 -13.95
N MET A 84 -7.81 -7.81 -12.70
CA MET A 84 -9.10 -8.14 -12.04
C MET A 84 -9.68 -6.96 -11.23
N GLY A 85 -9.09 -5.76 -11.35
CA GLY A 85 -9.54 -4.57 -10.62
C GLY A 85 -9.19 -4.55 -9.12
N LEU A 86 -8.43 -5.52 -8.60
CA LEU A 86 -8.09 -5.63 -7.17
C LEU A 86 -7.36 -4.41 -6.63
N SER A 87 -6.34 -3.91 -7.34
CA SER A 87 -5.60 -2.70 -6.91
C SER A 87 -6.53 -1.51 -6.76
N LYS A 88 -7.43 -1.30 -7.73
CA LYS A 88 -8.38 -0.19 -7.71
C LYS A 88 -9.32 -0.29 -6.52
N GLN A 89 -9.93 -1.46 -6.28
CA GLN A 89 -10.84 -1.68 -5.15
C GLN A 89 -10.13 -1.48 -3.80
N MET A 90 -8.90 -1.98 -3.64
CA MET A 90 -8.12 -1.76 -2.42
C MET A 90 -7.78 -0.28 -2.21
N ILE A 91 -7.36 0.43 -3.26
CA ILE A 91 -7.06 1.87 -3.22
C ILE A 91 -8.31 2.69 -2.88
N GLU A 92 -9.45 2.41 -3.52
CA GLU A 92 -10.71 3.09 -3.26
C GLU A 92 -11.14 2.91 -1.79
N ARG A 93 -11.02 1.69 -1.26
CA ARG A 93 -11.27 1.45 0.17
C ARG A 93 -10.37 2.31 1.05
N CYS A 94 -9.07 2.36 0.76
CA CYS A 94 -8.12 3.18 1.50
C CYS A 94 -8.45 4.68 1.43
N ILE A 95 -8.79 5.21 0.24
CA ILE A 95 -9.16 6.62 0.03
C ILE A 95 -10.46 6.97 0.76
N ASN A 96 -11.44 6.06 0.78
CA ASN A 96 -12.68 6.27 1.52
C ASN A 96 -12.40 6.40 3.02
N CYS A 97 -11.58 5.50 3.60
CA CYS A 97 -11.17 5.60 5.01
C CYS A 97 -10.43 6.92 5.31
N LEU A 98 -9.53 7.37 4.41
CA LEU A 98 -8.85 8.66 4.55
C LEU A 98 -9.83 9.83 4.53
N THR A 99 -10.77 9.82 3.58
CA THR A 99 -11.74 10.90 3.40
C THR A 99 -12.70 10.98 4.59
N GLU A 100 -13.18 9.85 5.10
CA GLU A 100 -14.00 9.76 6.31
C GLU A 100 -13.25 10.29 7.56
N ALA A 101 -11.93 10.15 7.59
CA ALA A 101 -11.08 10.69 8.64
C ALA A 101 -10.73 12.19 8.45
N GLY A 102 -11.33 12.87 7.46
CA GLY A 102 -11.09 14.28 7.16
C GLY A 102 -9.76 14.55 6.45
N ILE A 103 -9.15 13.52 5.85
CA ILE A 103 -7.90 13.64 5.08
C ILE A 103 -8.25 13.73 3.59
N ASP A 104 -7.99 14.89 2.99
CA ASP A 104 -8.41 15.24 1.63
C ASP A 104 -7.30 15.11 0.58
N ASN A 105 -6.07 14.83 1.01
CA ASN A 105 -4.92 14.66 0.13
C ASN A 105 -3.91 13.65 0.69
N GLY A 106 -3.05 13.14 -0.19
CA GLY A 106 -2.03 12.18 0.20
C GLY A 106 -0.90 12.05 -0.82
N PHE A 107 0.04 11.17 -0.54
CA PHE A 107 1.20 10.92 -1.39
C PHE A 107 1.60 9.45 -1.41
N LEU A 108 2.37 9.11 -2.43
CA LEU A 108 3.03 7.82 -2.60
C LEU A 108 4.33 8.06 -3.34
N PHE A 109 5.25 7.10 -3.24
CA PHE A 109 6.52 7.15 -3.96
C PHE A 109 6.55 6.08 -5.04
N VAL A 110 7.01 6.49 -6.21
CA VAL A 110 7.22 5.60 -7.36
C VAL A 110 8.66 5.73 -7.77
N SER A 111 9.30 4.60 -8.06
CA SER A 111 10.63 4.61 -8.66
C SER A 111 10.56 5.32 -10.02
N THR A 112 11.47 6.28 -10.25
CA THR A 112 11.56 6.97 -11.55
C THR A 112 11.91 6.04 -12.72
N LYS A 113 12.37 4.82 -12.42
CA LYS A 113 12.70 3.78 -13.40
C LYS A 113 11.53 2.85 -13.73
N ASP A 114 10.40 2.95 -13.01
CA ASP A 114 9.23 2.09 -13.22
C ASP A 114 8.15 2.83 -14.03
N GLU A 115 8.32 2.84 -15.36
CA GLU A 115 7.41 3.50 -16.29
C GLU A 115 5.98 2.92 -16.22
N ASN A 116 5.85 1.62 -15.94
CA ASN A 116 4.55 0.96 -15.80
C ASN A 116 3.82 1.48 -14.56
N ALA A 117 4.50 1.57 -13.41
CA ALA A 117 3.91 2.13 -12.20
C ALA A 117 3.58 3.62 -12.38
N LEU A 118 4.47 4.40 -12.99
CA LEU A 118 4.20 5.82 -13.27
C LEU A 118 2.95 6.00 -14.13
N SER A 119 2.81 5.22 -15.21
CA SER A 119 1.63 5.23 -16.08
C SER A 119 0.36 4.80 -15.33
N PHE A 120 0.45 3.75 -14.51
CA PHE A 120 -0.67 3.28 -13.68
C PHE A 120 -1.18 4.40 -12.75
N TRP A 121 -0.30 5.06 -12.01
CA TRP A 121 -0.70 6.11 -11.09
C TRP A 121 -1.32 7.32 -11.80
N ASN A 122 -0.70 7.75 -12.92
CA ASN A 122 -1.25 8.82 -13.76
C ASN A 122 -2.66 8.50 -14.26
N HIS A 123 -2.89 7.27 -14.74
CA HIS A 123 -4.20 6.84 -15.22
C HIS A 123 -5.26 6.79 -14.10
N ASN A 124 -4.84 6.54 -12.85
CA ASN A 124 -5.73 6.50 -11.69
C ASN A 124 -5.87 7.86 -10.98
N GLY A 125 -5.59 8.98 -11.67
CA GLY A 125 -5.84 10.33 -11.18
C GLY A 125 -4.77 10.90 -10.24
N TRP A 126 -3.71 10.15 -9.97
CA TRP A 126 -2.52 10.66 -9.28
C TRP A 126 -1.66 11.46 -10.24
N ARG A 127 -0.93 12.45 -9.74
CA ARG A 127 -0.10 13.32 -10.58
C ARG A 127 1.29 13.44 -9.96
N PRO A 128 2.37 13.37 -10.76
CA PRO A 128 3.71 13.59 -10.25
C PRO A 128 3.84 15.05 -9.79
N PHE A 129 4.51 15.26 -8.66
CA PHE A 129 4.87 16.59 -8.18
C PHE A 129 6.37 16.80 -8.38
N THR A 130 6.74 17.51 -9.45
CA THR A 130 8.14 17.61 -9.92
C THR A 130 8.95 18.69 -9.23
N GLU A 131 8.33 19.52 -8.39
CA GLU A 131 8.98 20.63 -7.67
C GLU A 131 9.45 20.24 -6.26
N VAL A 132 9.39 18.96 -5.89
CA VAL A 132 9.79 18.47 -4.56
C VAL A 132 10.87 17.40 -4.69
N VAL A 133 11.88 17.50 -3.83
CA VAL A 133 12.92 16.48 -3.65
C VAL A 133 12.68 15.73 -2.35
N TYR A 134 12.70 14.40 -2.41
CA TYR A 134 12.65 13.55 -1.21
C TYR A 134 14.04 13.48 -0.55
N HIS A 135 14.19 14.16 0.59
CA HIS A 135 15.40 14.08 1.41
C HIS A 135 15.25 12.97 2.47
N TYR A 136 16.19 12.04 2.49
CA TYR A 136 16.24 10.93 3.43
C TYR A 136 17.46 11.05 4.36
N LYS A 137 17.26 10.81 5.66
CA LYS A 137 18.32 10.76 6.67
C LYS A 137 17.93 9.76 7.76
N ASN A 138 18.88 8.91 8.17
CA ASN A 138 18.76 8.13 9.41
C ASN A 138 19.00 9.05 10.62
N PHE A 139 18.24 8.85 11.69
CA PHE A 139 18.33 9.65 12.92
C PHE A 139 19.23 9.04 13.99
N ASP A 140 20.09 8.09 13.60
CA ASP A 140 21.08 7.44 14.48
C ASP A 140 21.99 8.47 15.18
#